data_AF-A0ABD0WR69-F1
#
_entry.id   AF-A0ABD0WR69-F1
#
_cell.length_a   1.000
_cell.length_b   1.000
_cell.length_c   1.000
_cell.angle_alpha   90.00
_cell.angle_beta   90.00
_cell.angle_gamma   90.00
#
_symmetry.space_group_name_H-M   'P 1'
#
loop_
_entity.id
_entity.type
_entity.pdbx_description
1 polymer ?
#
loop_
_entity_poly.entity_id
_entity_poly.type
_entity_poly.pdbx_seq_one_letter_code
_entity_poly.pdbx_strand_id
1 'polypeptide(L)'
;MYAPPQLFWFLSNLEVHYQQNIGIFFPSSAIQFALANQHYIHNMFEETDVLSQEDVSSLRMASTPQTNSHPQAKAFRGDHLKILDPSQKILPSLETQRIAGVLEDCIVNMETVALLPAVLSQLGRLSVVLSVEIEGALREHQCLGERLWGLGEKPVERGEGETGGRVRAELESAIRTSVKNVLRLLRANPATAGALRSETEARRQEMGGGVEGLIDGLQVLQGFLLDKLLTSPAEECKKTRYLQEVSRRHGNNMELVAKLETEVAAAKKERDEEISKQNEVIRKLKNSLDQMKTTSKDFESRTQQEADMQSQLDAKTSEGRQSCLQQEANQLRVQLNNLIAENHKEETAMRKKKEKVEREIENGIQKYDADMGVKQGELDDLTVVYEEEKEELTQLEKEYAVLEQEFSQIQEQRHVAAVRKEAEQRELVKRSWASTLIQAFWRGHRVRKAMKGNSKKSSKAKKGKARKGK
;
A
#
# COMPACT_ATOMS: atom_id res chain seq x y z
N MET A 1 13.03 4.58 3.75
CA MET A 1 13.20 4.46 5.22
C MET A 1 13.40 2.99 5.54
N TYR A 2 14.64 2.56 5.75
CA TYR A 2 14.95 1.16 6.06
C TYR A 2 14.68 0.90 7.55
N ALA A 3 13.75 -0.01 7.85
CA ALA A 3 13.54 -0.50 9.21
C ALA A 3 14.70 -1.46 9.61
N PRO A 4 15.16 -1.46 10.87
CA PRO A 4 16.37 -2.18 11.26
C PRO A 4 16.11 -3.69 11.39
N PRO A 5 17.11 -4.55 11.09
CA PRO A 5 17.00 -6.02 11.17
C PRO A 5 16.84 -6.59 12.60
N GLN A 6 16.67 -5.74 13.62
CA GLN A 6 16.52 -6.15 15.02
C GLN A 6 15.10 -6.66 15.36
N LEU A 7 14.06 -6.32 14.59
CA LEU A 7 12.70 -6.85 14.80
C LEU A 7 12.55 -8.30 14.35
N PHE A 8 13.33 -8.74 13.37
CA PHE A 8 13.31 -10.13 12.87
C PHE A 8 13.90 -11.10 13.89
N TRP A 9 14.94 -10.65 14.63
CA TRP A 9 15.55 -11.42 15.71
C TRP A 9 14.64 -11.55 16.94
N PHE A 10 13.79 -10.53 17.18
CA PHE A 10 12.84 -10.54 18.30
C PHE A 10 11.64 -11.47 18.05
N LEU A 11 11.15 -11.56 16.82
CA LEU A 11 10.03 -12.44 16.47
C LEU A 11 10.46 -13.92 16.39
N SER A 12 11.64 -14.23 15.85
CA SER A 12 12.14 -15.62 15.87
C SER A 12 12.48 -16.13 17.27
N ASN A 13 12.90 -15.25 18.20
CA ASN A 13 13.13 -15.67 19.59
C ASN A 13 11.85 -15.80 20.43
N LEU A 14 10.77 -15.08 20.08
CA LEU A 14 9.47 -15.28 20.73
C LEU A 14 8.86 -16.64 20.35
N GLU A 15 9.06 -17.10 19.12
CA GLU A 15 8.58 -18.40 18.61
C GLU A 15 9.27 -19.58 19.32
N VAL A 16 10.58 -19.46 19.60
CA VAL A 16 11.35 -20.54 20.25
C VAL A 16 11.08 -20.61 21.76
N HIS A 17 10.79 -19.49 22.42
CA HIS A 17 10.51 -19.48 23.87
C HIS A 17 9.05 -19.77 24.25
N TYR A 18 8.08 -19.68 23.32
CA TYR A 18 6.67 -20.00 23.61
C TYR A 18 6.26 -21.44 23.26
N GLN A 19 7.02 -22.14 22.42
CA GLN A 19 6.75 -23.55 22.06
C GLN A 19 7.09 -24.56 23.17
N GLN A 20 7.76 -24.14 24.25
CA GLN A 20 8.20 -25.07 25.30
C GLN A 20 7.34 -25.06 26.58
N ASN A 21 6.25 -24.28 26.66
CA ASN A 21 5.50 -24.23 27.92
C ASN A 21 3.97 -24.16 27.90
N ILE A 22 3.28 -23.96 26.78
CA ILE A 22 1.80 -24.06 26.78
C ILE A 22 1.35 -24.57 25.41
N GLY A 23 0.75 -25.78 25.39
CA GLY A 23 0.16 -26.38 24.20
C GLY A 23 -1.08 -25.63 23.73
N ILE A 24 -0.89 -24.52 23.02
CA ILE A 24 -1.95 -23.79 22.30
C ILE A 24 -1.63 -23.88 20.82
N PHE A 25 -2.44 -24.67 20.12
CA PHE A 25 -2.42 -24.81 18.67
C PHE A 25 -2.97 -23.51 18.06
N PHE A 26 -2.11 -22.65 17.51
CA PHE A 26 -2.56 -21.57 16.64
C PHE A 26 -3.10 -22.17 15.33
N PRO A 27 -4.27 -21.74 14.83
CA PRO A 27 -4.79 -22.26 13.57
C PRO A 27 -3.86 -21.78 12.44
N SER A 28 -3.37 -22.75 11.66
CA SER A 28 -2.50 -22.61 10.48
C SER A 28 -2.96 -21.52 9.48
N SER A 29 -4.24 -21.12 9.54
CA SER A 29 -4.82 -20.05 8.73
C SER A 29 -4.23 -18.66 9.01
N ALA A 30 -3.86 -18.32 10.25
CA ALA A 30 -3.36 -16.98 10.57
C ALA A 30 -1.93 -16.76 10.02
N ILE A 31 -1.10 -17.80 10.05
CA ILE A 31 0.27 -17.79 9.51
C ILE A 31 0.22 -17.83 7.98
N GLN A 32 -0.69 -18.60 7.39
CA GLN A 32 -0.93 -18.56 5.94
C GLN A 32 -1.45 -17.20 5.46
N PHE A 33 -2.27 -16.51 6.24
CA PHE A 33 -2.76 -15.17 5.89
C PHE A 33 -1.66 -14.10 6.00
N ALA A 34 -0.79 -14.19 7.01
CA ALA A 34 0.37 -13.31 7.16
C ALA A 34 1.40 -13.51 6.03
N LEU A 35 1.71 -14.77 5.67
CA LEU A 35 2.60 -15.08 4.55
C LEU A 35 2.00 -14.67 3.20
N ALA A 36 0.68 -14.85 3.00
CA ALA A 36 0.01 -14.41 1.79
C ALA A 36 0.02 -12.88 1.63
N ASN A 37 -0.23 -12.14 2.72
CA ASN A 37 -0.13 -10.67 2.70
C ASN A 37 1.31 -10.19 2.47
N GLN A 38 2.32 -10.88 3.02
CA GLN A 38 3.72 -10.54 2.80
C GLN A 38 4.15 -10.78 1.34
N HIS A 39 3.66 -11.85 0.71
CA HIS A 39 3.88 -12.13 -0.71
C HIS A 39 3.15 -11.12 -1.62
N TYR A 40 1.97 -10.65 -1.21
CA TYR A 40 1.19 -9.64 -1.94
C TYR A 40 1.83 -8.25 -1.86
N ILE A 41 2.39 -7.88 -0.70
CA ILE A 41 3.10 -6.61 -0.50
C ILE A 41 4.45 -6.61 -1.25
N HIS A 42 5.15 -7.75 -1.31
CA HIS A 42 6.41 -7.87 -2.07
C HIS A 42 6.18 -7.76 -3.59
N ASN A 43 5.14 -8.42 -4.11
CA ASN A 43 4.78 -8.32 -5.53
C ASN A 43 4.29 -6.92 -5.93
N MET A 44 3.58 -6.21 -5.04
CA MET A 44 3.19 -4.80 -5.27
C MET A 44 4.40 -3.87 -5.32
N PHE A 45 5.44 -4.12 -4.52
CA PHE A 45 6.67 -3.29 -4.56
C PHE A 45 7.53 -3.59 -5.80
N GLU A 46 7.63 -4.85 -6.24
CA GLU A 46 8.33 -5.21 -7.48
C GLU A 46 7.60 -4.70 -8.75
N GLU A 47 6.26 -4.71 -8.77
CA GLU A 47 5.51 -4.14 -9.91
C GLU A 47 5.59 -2.61 -9.97
N THR A 48 5.78 -1.92 -8.82
CA THR A 48 5.98 -0.46 -8.83
C THR A 48 7.38 -0.01 -9.30
N ASP A 49 8.41 -0.84 -9.13
CA ASP A 49 9.77 -0.54 -9.61
C ASP A 49 9.94 -0.85 -11.11
N VAL A 50 9.20 -1.83 -11.66
CA VAL A 50 9.22 -2.15 -13.10
C VAL A 50 8.44 -1.12 -13.94
N LEU A 51 7.49 -0.37 -13.35
CA LEU A 51 6.71 0.65 -14.06
C LEU A 51 7.32 2.07 -14.05
N SER A 52 8.47 2.28 -13.39
CA SER A 52 9.15 3.59 -13.36
C SER A 52 10.31 3.75 -14.35
N GLN A 53 10.73 2.69 -15.04
CA GLN A 53 11.99 2.72 -15.82
C GLN A 53 11.88 2.35 -17.30
N GLU A 54 10.73 1.87 -17.77
CA GLU A 54 10.49 1.62 -19.20
C GLU A 54 9.32 2.46 -19.72
N ASP A 55 9.55 3.12 -20.86
CA ASP A 55 8.58 3.85 -21.70
C ASP A 55 8.19 5.31 -21.39
N VAL A 56 9.13 6.14 -20.91
CA VAL A 56 9.11 7.60 -21.21
C VAL A 56 10.01 7.97 -22.41
N SER A 57 10.69 6.99 -23.00
CA SER A 57 11.65 7.20 -24.11
C SER A 57 11.09 6.91 -25.50
N SER A 58 9.89 6.32 -25.61
CA SER A 58 9.38 5.75 -26.87
C SER A 58 8.37 6.64 -27.63
N LEU A 59 7.98 7.79 -27.08
CA LEU A 59 7.08 8.74 -27.78
C LEU A 59 7.83 9.94 -28.34
N ARG A 60 8.92 9.67 -29.07
CA ARG A 60 9.48 10.65 -30.00
C ARG A 60 8.53 10.70 -31.19
N MET A 61 7.64 11.69 -31.17
CA MET A 61 6.75 12.09 -32.26
C MET A 61 7.46 11.83 -33.59
N ALA A 62 6.86 10.97 -34.43
CA ALA A 62 7.27 10.74 -35.79
C ALA A 62 7.23 12.09 -36.53
N SER A 63 8.36 12.79 -36.51
CA SER A 63 8.64 13.93 -37.36
C SER A 63 8.62 13.39 -38.78
N THR A 64 7.55 13.72 -39.50
CA THR A 64 7.45 13.58 -40.94
C THR A 64 8.75 14.07 -41.59
N PRO A 65 9.30 13.36 -42.58
CA PRO A 65 10.45 13.86 -43.32
C PRO A 65 10.00 15.09 -44.09
N GLN A 66 10.25 16.28 -43.53
CA GLN A 66 10.22 17.50 -44.31
C GLN A 66 11.32 17.36 -45.36
N THR A 67 10.91 17.05 -46.59
CA THR A 67 11.73 17.27 -47.77
C THR A 67 11.95 18.78 -47.89
N ASN A 68 12.93 19.29 -47.15
CA ASN A 68 13.45 20.64 -47.29
C ASN A 68 14.24 20.71 -48.61
N SER A 69 13.52 20.68 -49.74
CA SER A 69 14.02 21.29 -50.95
C SER A 69 13.88 22.79 -50.79
N HIS A 70 14.79 23.41 -50.04
CA HIS A 70 15.02 24.84 -50.15
C HIS A 70 15.29 25.12 -51.64
N PRO A 71 14.47 25.94 -52.34
CA PRO A 71 14.92 26.48 -53.60
C PRO A 71 16.14 27.32 -53.25
N GLN A 72 17.32 26.88 -53.66
CA GLN A 72 18.52 27.70 -53.65
C GLN A 72 18.13 29.07 -54.18
N ALA A 73 18.19 30.08 -53.33
CA ALA A 73 18.10 31.46 -53.75
C ALA A 73 19.28 31.69 -54.70
N LYS A 74 19.03 31.56 -56.01
CA LYS A 74 19.96 32.05 -57.02
C LYS A 74 20.20 33.50 -56.65
N ALA A 75 21.44 33.80 -56.26
CA ALA A 75 21.90 35.15 -56.03
C ALA A 75 21.36 36.02 -57.16
N PHE A 76 20.54 37.01 -56.79
CA PHE A 76 19.93 37.95 -57.72
C PHE A 76 21.09 38.70 -58.37
N ARG A 77 21.57 38.21 -59.52
CA ARG A 77 22.67 38.85 -60.22
C ARG A 77 22.18 40.23 -60.65
N GLY A 78 22.86 41.27 -60.17
CA GLY A 78 22.68 42.65 -60.64
C GLY A 78 22.87 42.83 -62.16
N ASP A 79 23.28 41.77 -62.87
CA ASP A 79 23.32 41.70 -64.33
C ASP A 79 21.95 41.79 -65.01
N HIS A 80 20.84 41.52 -64.30
CA HIS A 80 19.51 41.58 -64.89
C HIS A 80 19.00 43.00 -65.14
N LEU A 81 19.49 43.98 -64.38
CA LEU A 81 19.12 45.39 -64.56
C LEU A 81 19.92 46.07 -65.67
N LYS A 82 21.05 45.47 -66.11
CA LYS A 82 21.83 45.94 -67.26
C LYS A 82 21.04 45.96 -68.57
N ILE A 83 19.92 45.24 -68.64
CA ILE A 83 19.01 45.27 -69.80
C ILE A 83 18.19 46.57 -69.87
N LEU A 84 18.18 47.34 -68.78
CA LEU A 84 17.46 48.61 -68.67
C LEU A 84 18.31 49.82 -69.04
N ASP A 85 19.64 49.66 -69.01
CA ASP A 85 20.62 50.69 -69.34
C ASP A 85 20.83 50.75 -70.86
N PRO A 86 21.05 51.95 -71.44
CA PRO A 86 21.41 52.07 -72.85
C PRO A 86 22.73 51.34 -73.09
N SER A 87 22.77 50.45 -74.08
CA SER A 87 23.99 49.69 -74.36
C SER A 87 25.05 50.54 -75.09
N GLN A 88 24.61 51.62 -75.74
CA GLN A 88 25.45 52.53 -76.49
C GLN A 88 25.94 53.66 -75.59
N LYS A 89 27.24 53.93 -75.64
CA LYS A 89 27.87 55.05 -74.93
C LYS A 89 28.18 56.25 -75.83
N ILE A 90 27.94 56.10 -77.13
CA ILE A 90 28.26 57.09 -78.17
C ILE A 90 27.04 57.27 -79.05
N LEU A 91 26.65 58.51 -79.31
CA LEU A 91 25.55 58.87 -80.19
C LEU A 91 25.91 58.49 -81.65
N PRO A 92 25.18 57.54 -82.27
CA PRO A 92 25.60 56.94 -83.53
C PRO A 92 25.28 57.79 -84.76
N SER A 93 24.31 58.71 -84.68
CA SER A 93 23.90 59.53 -85.83
C SER A 93 24.31 61.00 -85.66
N LEU A 94 24.67 61.63 -86.78
CA LEU A 94 24.99 63.07 -86.80
C LEU A 94 23.81 63.92 -86.33
N GLU A 95 22.58 63.49 -86.59
CA GLU A 95 21.36 64.16 -86.12
C GLU A 95 21.22 64.08 -84.60
N THR A 96 21.47 62.91 -84.01
CA THR A 96 21.45 62.74 -82.54
C THR A 96 22.55 63.54 -81.84
N GLN A 97 23.75 63.61 -82.44
CA GLN A 97 24.85 64.46 -81.96
C GLN A 97 24.52 65.94 -82.06
N ARG A 98 23.86 66.38 -83.14
CA ARG A 98 23.39 67.77 -83.30
C ARG A 98 22.31 68.11 -82.27
N ILE A 99 21.35 67.23 -82.03
CA ILE A 99 20.28 67.45 -81.05
C ILE A 99 20.87 67.58 -79.64
N ALA A 100 21.79 66.69 -79.26
CA ALA A 100 22.49 66.76 -77.97
C ALA A 100 23.34 68.03 -77.87
N GLY A 101 24.09 68.38 -78.92
CA GLY A 101 24.92 69.58 -78.97
C GLY A 101 24.14 70.88 -78.95
N VAL A 102 22.95 70.94 -79.56
CA VAL A 102 22.05 72.12 -79.45
C VAL A 102 21.59 72.31 -78.02
N LEU A 103 21.27 71.23 -77.31
CA LEU A 103 20.85 71.32 -75.91
C LEU A 103 22.00 71.71 -74.99
N GLU A 104 23.20 71.18 -75.22
CA GLU A 104 24.42 71.56 -74.50
C GLU A 104 24.78 73.04 -74.75
N ASP A 105 24.73 73.49 -76.01
CA ASP A 105 24.90 74.90 -76.37
C ASP A 105 23.82 75.78 -75.72
N CYS A 106 22.56 75.32 -75.65
CA CYS A 106 21.49 76.03 -74.97
C CYS A 106 21.74 76.16 -73.46
N ILE A 107 22.20 75.09 -72.80
CA ILE A 107 22.55 75.11 -71.37
C ILE A 107 23.68 76.13 -71.14
N VAL A 108 24.77 76.05 -71.91
CA VAL A 108 25.91 76.97 -71.78
C VAL A 108 25.52 78.42 -72.08
N ASN A 109 24.67 78.65 -73.08
CA ASN A 109 24.16 79.99 -73.39
C ASN A 109 23.24 80.51 -72.28
N MET A 110 22.39 79.67 -71.70
CA MET A 110 21.52 80.07 -70.59
C MET A 110 22.33 80.36 -69.32
N GLU A 111 23.31 79.53 -68.99
CA GLU A 111 24.24 79.77 -67.89
C GLU A 111 24.98 81.10 -68.06
N THR A 112 25.51 81.37 -69.26
CA THR A 112 26.24 82.62 -69.53
C THR A 112 25.33 83.85 -69.50
N VAL A 113 24.11 83.79 -70.05
CA VAL A 113 23.12 84.89 -69.97
C VAL A 113 22.69 85.14 -68.54
N ALA A 114 22.48 84.07 -67.77
CA ALA A 114 22.06 84.16 -66.38
C ALA A 114 23.11 84.87 -65.52
N LEU A 115 24.40 84.68 -65.82
CA LEU A 115 25.51 85.36 -65.13
C LEU A 115 25.70 86.83 -65.56
N LEU A 116 25.11 87.29 -66.67
CA LEU A 116 25.32 88.66 -67.18
C LEU A 116 24.98 89.77 -66.17
N PRO A 117 23.85 89.74 -65.44
CA PRO A 117 23.53 90.80 -64.48
C PRO A 117 24.56 90.95 -63.36
N ALA A 118 25.13 89.83 -62.89
CA ALA A 118 26.21 89.83 -61.89
C ALA A 118 27.51 90.40 -62.46
N VAL A 119 27.84 90.06 -63.70
CA VAL A 119 29.01 90.60 -64.42
C VAL A 119 28.88 92.11 -64.63
N LEU A 120 27.72 92.61 -65.07
CA LEU A 120 27.48 94.03 -65.31
C LEU A 120 27.58 94.86 -64.03
N SER A 121 27.11 94.32 -62.90
CA SER A 121 27.20 94.99 -61.59
C SER A 121 28.63 95.19 -61.10
N GLN A 122 29.61 94.48 -61.67
CA GLN A 122 31.01 94.48 -61.22
C GLN A 122 32.00 94.80 -62.35
N LEU A 123 31.53 95.41 -63.43
CA LEU A 123 32.32 95.67 -64.63
C LEU A 123 33.62 96.43 -64.34
N GLY A 124 33.61 97.31 -63.34
CA GLY A 124 34.80 98.05 -62.89
C GLY A 124 35.88 97.20 -62.21
N ARG A 125 35.52 96.07 -61.60
CA ARG A 125 36.47 95.13 -60.94
C ARG A 125 36.99 94.07 -61.91
N LEU A 126 36.17 93.73 -62.92
CA LEU A 126 36.46 92.69 -63.91
C LEU A 126 37.26 93.20 -65.12
N SER A 127 37.48 94.51 -65.23
CA SER A 127 38.26 95.15 -66.32
C SER A 127 39.67 94.54 -66.52
N VAL A 128 40.28 93.99 -65.47
CA VAL A 128 41.62 93.34 -65.55
C VAL A 128 41.58 92.00 -66.29
N VAL A 129 40.44 91.31 -66.28
CA VAL A 129 40.27 89.96 -66.86
C VAL A 129 39.60 90.05 -68.24
N LEU A 130 38.86 91.11 -68.50
CA LEU A 130 38.14 91.34 -69.74
C LEU A 130 39.05 91.93 -70.82
N SER A 131 38.97 91.41 -72.05
CA SER A 131 39.58 92.10 -73.19
C SER A 131 38.82 93.40 -73.48
N VAL A 132 39.50 94.40 -74.06
CA VAL A 132 38.91 95.71 -74.40
C VAL A 132 37.63 95.57 -75.23
N GLU A 133 37.58 94.56 -76.11
CA GLU A 133 36.41 94.25 -76.94
C GLU A 133 35.22 93.69 -76.13
N ILE A 134 35.46 92.78 -75.17
CA ILE A 134 34.41 92.19 -74.33
C ILE A 134 33.91 93.24 -73.32
N GLU A 135 34.82 94.02 -72.73
CA GLU A 135 34.47 95.11 -71.82
C GLU A 135 33.62 96.16 -72.54
N GLY A 136 34.00 96.54 -73.78
CA GLY A 136 33.22 97.45 -74.62
C GLY A 136 31.82 96.93 -74.93
N ALA A 137 31.69 95.67 -75.33
CA ALA A 137 30.40 95.04 -75.63
C ALA A 137 29.50 94.91 -74.39
N LEU A 138 30.07 94.64 -73.21
CA LEU A 138 29.33 94.61 -71.94
C LEU A 138 28.89 96.00 -71.48
N ARG A 139 29.73 97.03 -71.66
CA ARG A 139 29.35 98.43 -71.41
C ARG A 139 28.21 98.88 -72.32
N GLU A 140 28.30 98.54 -73.61
CA GLU A 140 27.22 98.80 -74.56
C GLU A 140 25.93 98.08 -74.14
N HIS A 141 26.02 96.81 -73.74
CA HIS A 141 24.90 96.04 -73.23
C HIS A 141 24.28 96.69 -71.98
N GLN A 142 25.11 97.14 -71.04
CA GLN A 142 24.68 97.85 -69.84
C GLN A 142 23.97 99.16 -70.19
N CYS A 143 24.55 99.98 -71.07
CA CYS A 143 23.93 101.24 -71.50
C CYS A 143 22.60 100.99 -72.22
N LEU A 144 22.49 99.95 -73.04
CA LEU A 144 21.22 99.57 -73.68
C LEU A 144 20.19 99.08 -72.66
N GLY A 145 20.63 98.30 -71.66
CA GLY A 145 19.80 97.83 -70.55
C GLY A 145 19.28 98.98 -69.67
N GLU A 146 20.14 99.93 -69.29
CA GLU A 146 19.78 101.14 -68.53
C GLU A 146 18.82 102.03 -69.32
N ARG A 147 19.00 102.16 -70.65
CA ARG A 147 18.07 102.87 -71.54
C ARG A 147 16.71 102.19 -71.60
N LEU A 148 16.66 100.85 -71.58
CA LEU A 148 15.41 100.10 -71.59
C LEU A 148 14.72 100.20 -70.22
N TRP A 149 15.49 100.13 -69.14
CA TRP A 149 15.00 100.31 -67.78
C TRP A 149 14.40 101.72 -67.58
N GLY A 150 15.10 102.76 -68.02
CA GLY A 150 14.62 104.14 -67.95
C GLY A 150 13.40 104.45 -68.82
N LEU A 151 13.11 103.63 -69.83
CA LEU A 151 11.84 103.67 -70.58
C LEU A 151 10.70 102.94 -69.83
N GLY A 152 11.02 102.00 -68.95
CA GLY A 152 10.06 101.28 -68.11
C GLY A 152 9.61 102.03 -66.86
N GLU A 153 10.43 102.95 -66.32
CA GLU A 153 10.10 103.75 -65.13
C GLU A 153 9.30 105.03 -65.43
N LYS A 154 9.24 105.48 -66.68
CA LYS A 154 8.42 106.64 -67.05
C LYS A 154 6.94 106.22 -67.17
N PRO A 155 6.01 106.79 -66.37
CA PRO A 155 4.59 106.55 -66.58
C PRO A 155 4.21 107.07 -67.96
N VAL A 156 3.72 106.17 -68.81
CA VAL A 156 3.26 106.47 -70.17
C VAL A 156 2.14 107.49 -70.08
N GLU A 157 2.45 108.77 -70.31
CA GLU A 157 1.43 109.75 -70.66
C GLU A 157 0.83 109.33 -72.00
N ARG A 158 -0.49 109.27 -72.00
CA ARG A 158 -1.33 108.71 -73.06
C ARG A 158 -1.34 109.66 -74.26
N GLY A 159 -0.28 109.62 -75.07
CA GLY A 159 -0.13 110.50 -76.24
C GLY A 159 0.98 110.15 -77.25
N GLU A 160 1.88 109.18 -76.97
CA GLU A 160 2.95 108.76 -77.90
C GLU A 160 2.89 107.23 -78.17
N GLY A 161 1.85 106.79 -78.88
CA GLY A 161 1.50 105.37 -79.02
C GLY A 161 2.29 104.55 -80.05
N GLU A 162 2.92 105.17 -81.05
CA GLU A 162 3.61 104.44 -82.14
C GLU A 162 5.14 104.64 -82.14
N THR A 163 5.60 105.83 -81.77
CA THR A 163 7.04 106.15 -81.67
C THR A 163 7.68 105.46 -80.46
N GLY A 164 7.03 105.46 -79.30
CA GLY A 164 7.52 104.79 -78.09
C GLY A 164 7.58 103.26 -78.22
N GLY A 165 6.58 102.66 -78.88
CA GLY A 165 6.55 101.22 -79.16
C GLY A 165 7.64 100.79 -80.15
N ARG A 166 7.88 101.60 -81.19
CA ARG A 166 8.95 101.36 -82.16
C ARG A 166 10.34 101.51 -81.53
N VAL A 167 10.56 102.53 -80.71
CA VAL A 167 11.82 102.73 -79.97
C VAL A 167 12.07 101.58 -78.98
N ARG A 168 11.02 101.11 -78.29
CA ARG A 168 11.12 99.94 -77.42
C ARG A 168 11.46 98.66 -78.19
N ALA A 169 10.80 98.41 -79.32
CA ALA A 169 11.10 97.24 -80.16
C ALA A 169 12.51 97.31 -80.79
N GLU A 170 12.95 98.49 -81.21
CA GLU A 170 14.32 98.73 -81.70
C GLU A 170 15.35 98.52 -80.58
N LEU A 171 15.05 98.95 -79.35
CA LEU A 171 15.92 98.76 -78.19
C LEU A 171 15.93 97.31 -77.70
N GLU A 172 14.80 96.61 -77.71
CA GLU A 172 14.72 95.17 -77.45
C GLU A 172 15.48 94.37 -78.52
N SER A 173 15.43 94.78 -79.78
CA SER A 173 16.24 94.22 -80.87
C SER A 173 17.74 94.52 -80.68
N ALA A 174 18.08 95.74 -80.26
CA ALA A 174 19.44 96.14 -79.92
C ALA A 174 19.99 95.36 -78.73
N ILE A 175 19.17 95.11 -77.69
CA ILE A 175 19.55 94.28 -76.55
C ILE A 175 19.73 92.83 -76.97
N ARG A 176 18.83 92.27 -77.79
CA ARG A 176 18.99 90.91 -78.32
C ARG A 176 20.25 90.76 -79.16
N THR A 177 20.58 91.74 -80.00
CA THR A 177 21.80 91.74 -80.81
C THR A 177 23.04 91.94 -79.93
N SER A 178 22.96 92.77 -78.91
CA SER A 178 23.99 92.97 -77.89
C SER A 178 24.25 91.69 -77.09
N VAL A 179 23.23 90.98 -76.57
CA VAL A 179 23.37 89.67 -75.92
C VAL A 179 24.01 88.66 -76.88
N LYS A 180 23.56 88.62 -78.14
CA LYS A 180 24.17 87.75 -79.15
C LYS A 180 25.63 88.09 -79.43
N ASN A 181 25.99 89.37 -79.45
CA ASN A 181 27.37 89.82 -79.64
C ASN A 181 28.23 89.46 -78.42
N VAL A 182 27.73 89.67 -77.21
CA VAL A 182 28.39 89.25 -75.96
C VAL A 182 28.60 87.73 -75.95
N LEU A 183 27.57 86.94 -76.24
CA LEU A 183 27.68 85.48 -76.32
C LEU A 183 28.67 85.01 -77.40
N ARG A 184 28.68 85.67 -78.58
CA ARG A 184 29.66 85.38 -79.64
C ARG A 184 31.09 85.68 -79.20
N LEU A 185 31.33 86.83 -78.56
CA LEU A 185 32.66 87.23 -78.08
C LEU A 185 33.14 86.33 -76.94
N LEU A 186 32.24 85.91 -76.04
CA LEU A 186 32.54 84.94 -74.99
C LEU A 186 32.80 83.54 -75.56
N ARG A 187 32.10 83.15 -76.62
CA ARG A 187 32.36 81.87 -77.32
C ARG A 187 33.69 81.89 -78.09
N ALA A 188 34.08 83.04 -78.64
CA ALA A 188 35.36 83.22 -79.31
C ALA A 188 36.56 83.20 -78.34
N ASN A 189 36.35 83.59 -77.07
CA ASN A 189 37.38 83.62 -76.02
C ASN A 189 37.01 82.73 -74.83
N PRO A 190 37.20 81.39 -74.93
CA PRO A 190 36.76 80.44 -73.91
C PRO A 190 37.49 80.60 -72.56
N ALA A 191 38.74 81.08 -72.56
CA ALA A 191 39.51 81.34 -71.34
C ALA A 191 38.89 82.48 -70.51
N THR A 192 38.46 83.56 -71.17
CA THR A 192 37.78 84.70 -70.53
C THR A 192 36.38 84.30 -70.06
N ALA A 193 35.64 83.52 -70.86
CA ALA A 193 34.33 83.00 -70.46
C ALA A 193 34.42 82.03 -69.26
N GLY A 194 35.47 81.22 -69.19
CA GLY A 194 35.75 80.36 -68.03
C GLY A 194 36.07 81.15 -66.76
N ALA A 195 36.91 82.19 -66.87
CA ALA A 195 37.27 83.06 -65.75
C ALA A 195 36.07 83.86 -65.21
N LEU A 196 35.21 84.36 -66.12
CA LEU A 196 33.94 85.01 -65.78
C LEU A 196 33.00 84.05 -65.05
N ARG A 197 32.86 82.82 -65.54
CA ARG A 197 32.08 81.78 -64.86
C ARG A 197 32.63 81.51 -63.47
N SER A 198 33.92 81.23 -63.29
CA SER A 198 34.48 80.92 -61.97
C SER A 198 34.35 82.05 -60.94
N GLU A 199 34.50 83.32 -61.37
CA GLU A 199 34.39 84.48 -60.47
C GLU A 199 32.93 84.77 -60.07
N THR A 200 31.97 84.43 -60.95
CA THR A 200 30.53 84.65 -60.71
C THR A 200 29.82 83.42 -60.14
N GLU A 201 30.37 82.22 -60.29
CA GLU A 201 29.93 80.96 -59.67
C GLU A 201 29.87 81.09 -58.13
N ALA A 202 30.81 81.84 -57.54
CA ALA A 202 30.84 82.16 -56.11
C ALA A 202 29.64 83.00 -55.64
N ARG A 203 28.89 83.61 -56.57
CA ARG A 203 27.68 84.42 -56.35
C ARG A 203 26.45 83.86 -57.07
N ARG A 204 26.49 82.60 -57.50
CA ARG A 204 25.33 81.90 -58.08
C ARG A 204 24.06 82.03 -57.22
N GLN A 205 24.21 82.20 -55.90
CA GLN A 205 23.11 82.51 -54.95
C GLN A 205 22.35 83.83 -55.19
N GLU A 206 22.89 84.78 -55.97
CA GLU A 206 22.21 86.04 -56.34
C GLU A 206 21.36 85.90 -57.63
N MET A 207 21.35 84.71 -58.24
CA MET A 207 20.56 84.39 -59.42
C MET A 207 19.09 84.20 -59.02
N GLY A 208 18.15 84.76 -59.78
CA GLY A 208 16.73 84.52 -59.55
C GLY A 208 16.41 83.03 -59.70
N GLY A 209 15.77 82.41 -58.71
CA GLY A 209 15.49 80.95 -58.68
C GLY A 209 14.70 80.41 -59.88
N GLY A 210 14.03 81.26 -60.66
CA GLY A 210 13.38 80.87 -61.91
C GLY A 210 14.36 80.55 -63.05
N VAL A 211 15.55 81.16 -63.06
CA VAL A 211 16.58 80.92 -64.09
C VAL A 211 17.39 79.66 -63.75
N GLU A 212 17.67 79.43 -62.46
CA GLU A 212 18.32 78.20 -61.98
C GLU A 212 17.45 76.97 -62.22
N GLY A 213 16.16 77.01 -61.88
CA GLY A 213 15.24 75.90 -62.13
C GLY A 213 15.07 75.56 -63.62
N LEU A 214 15.26 76.54 -64.51
CA LEU A 214 15.28 76.29 -65.96
C LEU A 214 16.57 75.58 -66.40
N ILE A 215 17.74 75.97 -65.86
CA ILE A 215 19.02 75.30 -66.13
C ILE A 215 18.97 73.85 -65.62
N ASP A 216 18.48 73.64 -64.39
CA ASP A 216 18.31 72.30 -63.81
C ASP A 216 17.35 71.44 -64.65
N GLY A 217 16.23 72.02 -65.08
CA GLY A 217 15.27 71.35 -65.96
C GLY A 217 15.89 70.96 -67.32
N LEU A 218 16.73 71.81 -67.90
CA LEU A 218 17.45 71.51 -69.14
C LEU A 218 18.51 70.43 -68.95
N GLN A 219 19.21 70.40 -67.81
CA GLN A 219 20.16 69.34 -67.48
C GLN A 219 19.47 67.99 -67.25
N VAL A 220 18.31 67.97 -66.57
CA VAL A 220 17.49 66.75 -66.43
C VAL A 220 16.96 66.28 -67.78
N LEU A 221 16.49 67.20 -68.62
CA LEU A 221 16.05 66.89 -69.98
C LEU A 221 17.20 66.36 -70.83
N GLN A 222 18.42 66.90 -70.67
CA GLN A 222 19.61 66.41 -71.34
C GLN A 222 19.91 64.96 -70.94
N GLY A 223 19.87 64.63 -69.65
CA GLY A 223 20.03 63.25 -69.18
C GLY A 223 19.00 62.31 -69.77
N PHE A 224 17.71 62.69 -69.74
CA PHE A 224 16.62 61.89 -70.31
C PHE A 224 16.74 61.71 -71.82
N LEU A 225 17.06 62.79 -72.56
CA LEU A 225 17.23 62.73 -74.01
C LEU A 225 18.44 61.91 -74.40
N LEU A 226 19.56 62.02 -73.68
CA LEU A 226 20.73 61.17 -73.92
C LEU A 226 20.39 59.70 -73.71
N ASP A 227 19.70 59.35 -72.63
CA ASP A 227 19.23 57.97 -72.40
C ASP A 227 18.34 57.48 -73.54
N LYS A 228 17.42 58.31 -74.04
CA LYS A 228 16.54 57.96 -75.17
C LYS A 228 17.27 57.89 -76.51
N LEU A 229 18.22 58.77 -76.78
CA LEU A 229 19.00 58.81 -78.01
C LEU A 229 20.07 57.71 -78.08
N LEU A 230 20.56 57.26 -76.92
CA LEU A 230 21.49 56.14 -76.79
C LEU A 230 20.77 54.77 -76.73
N THR A 231 19.44 54.75 -76.65
CA THR A 231 18.63 53.53 -76.66
C THR A 231 18.14 53.20 -78.07
N SER A 232 18.51 52.03 -78.59
CA SER A 232 17.98 51.54 -79.87
C SER A 232 16.50 51.10 -79.74
N PRO A 233 15.65 51.25 -80.79
CA PRO A 233 14.27 50.73 -80.77
C PRO A 233 14.18 49.24 -80.43
N ALA A 234 15.18 48.44 -80.85
CA ALA A 234 15.25 47.02 -80.52
C ALA A 234 15.60 46.79 -79.03
N GLU A 235 16.39 47.65 -78.43
CA GLU A 235 16.73 47.63 -76.99
C GLU A 235 15.52 48.05 -76.15
N GLU A 236 14.78 49.08 -76.56
CA GLU A 236 13.54 49.49 -75.89
C GLU A 236 12.46 48.38 -75.94
N CYS A 237 12.33 47.69 -77.07
CA CYS A 237 11.47 46.50 -77.18
C CYS A 237 11.91 45.37 -76.23
N LYS A 238 13.22 45.11 -76.12
CA LYS A 238 13.77 44.09 -75.18
C LYS A 238 13.50 44.49 -73.72
N LYS A 239 13.73 45.75 -73.36
CA LYS A 239 13.44 46.32 -72.04
C LYS A 239 11.97 46.15 -71.68
N THR A 240 11.07 46.51 -72.61
CA THR A 240 9.61 46.39 -72.40
C THR A 240 9.18 44.94 -72.22
N ARG A 241 9.63 44.01 -73.07
CA ARG A 241 9.34 42.57 -72.92
C ARG A 241 9.89 42.00 -71.62
N TYR A 242 11.09 42.41 -71.23
CA TYR A 242 11.71 41.97 -69.98
C TYR A 242 10.89 42.43 -68.77
N LEU A 243 10.48 43.71 -68.73
CA LEU A 243 9.62 44.23 -67.68
C LEU A 243 8.26 43.52 -67.63
N GLN A 244 7.63 43.26 -68.78
CA GLN A 244 6.39 42.49 -68.84
C GLN A 244 6.53 41.08 -68.27
N GLU A 245 7.62 40.38 -68.61
CA GLU A 245 7.90 39.04 -68.07
C GLU A 245 8.20 39.07 -66.57
N VAL A 246 8.91 40.09 -66.07
CA VAL A 246 9.13 40.28 -64.63
C VAL A 246 7.80 40.54 -63.91
N SER A 247 6.94 41.40 -64.44
CA SER A 247 5.62 41.68 -63.88
C SER A 247 4.73 40.43 -63.87
N ARG A 248 4.75 39.64 -64.94
CA ARG A 248 4.02 38.37 -65.02
C ARG A 248 4.53 37.37 -63.98
N ARG A 249 5.85 37.22 -63.84
CA ARG A 249 6.45 36.36 -62.80
C ARG A 249 6.11 36.87 -61.41
N HIS A 250 6.13 38.17 -61.20
CA HIS A 250 5.77 38.77 -59.93
C HIS A 250 4.31 38.47 -59.58
N GLY A 251 3.37 38.62 -60.52
CA GLY A 251 1.96 38.24 -60.35
C GLY A 251 1.80 36.76 -60.01
N ASN A 252 2.40 35.86 -60.78
CA ASN A 252 2.36 34.43 -60.51
C ASN A 252 2.96 34.07 -59.14
N ASN A 253 4.07 34.71 -58.76
CA ASN A 253 4.70 34.49 -57.46
C ASN A 253 3.82 35.03 -56.32
N MET A 254 3.17 36.17 -56.50
CA MET A 254 2.21 36.70 -55.52
C MET A 254 1.03 35.76 -55.32
N GLU A 255 0.47 35.20 -56.40
CA GLU A 255 -0.60 34.21 -56.31
C GLU A 255 -0.14 32.93 -55.59
N LEU A 256 1.09 32.47 -55.86
CA LEU A 256 1.66 31.31 -55.18
C LEU A 256 1.89 31.59 -53.70
N VAL A 257 2.42 32.76 -53.35
CA VAL A 257 2.59 33.20 -51.96
C VAL A 257 1.24 33.24 -51.25
N ALA A 258 0.22 33.85 -51.86
CA ALA A 258 -1.12 33.88 -51.28
C ALA A 258 -1.69 32.48 -51.06
N LYS A 259 -1.53 31.55 -52.02
CA LYS A 259 -1.95 30.15 -51.85
C LYS A 259 -1.22 29.47 -50.70
N LEU A 260 0.11 29.58 -50.64
CA LEU A 260 0.92 29.01 -49.57
C LEU A 260 0.57 29.62 -48.20
N GLU A 261 0.31 30.92 -48.13
CA GLU A 261 -0.15 31.58 -46.91
C GLU A 261 -1.50 31.02 -46.45
N THR A 262 -2.44 30.80 -47.37
CA THR A 262 -3.74 30.18 -47.04
C THR A 262 -3.60 28.73 -46.58
N GLU A 263 -2.74 27.94 -47.24
CA GLU A 263 -2.48 26.54 -46.86
C GLU A 263 -1.81 26.47 -45.48
N VAL A 264 -0.83 27.34 -45.20
CA VAL A 264 -0.18 27.42 -43.89
C VAL A 264 -1.17 27.86 -42.81
N ALA A 265 -2.05 28.83 -43.10
CA ALA A 265 -3.08 29.25 -42.17
C ALA A 265 -4.07 28.12 -41.87
N ALA A 266 -4.51 27.39 -42.89
CA ALA A 266 -5.39 26.23 -42.74
C ALA A 266 -4.73 25.11 -41.90
N ALA A 267 -3.48 24.75 -42.21
CA ALA A 267 -2.74 23.73 -41.47
C ALA A 267 -2.47 24.13 -40.01
N LYS A 268 -2.21 25.43 -39.75
CA LYS A 268 -2.11 25.94 -38.37
C LYS A 268 -3.42 25.79 -37.62
N LYS A 269 -4.54 26.20 -38.23
CA LYS A 269 -5.87 26.08 -37.64
C LYS A 269 -6.23 24.63 -37.33
N GLU A 270 -6.00 23.71 -38.27
CA GLU A 270 -6.29 22.27 -38.07
C GLU A 270 -5.47 21.69 -36.91
N ARG A 271 -4.16 21.97 -36.86
CA ARG A 271 -3.35 21.56 -35.71
C ARG A 271 -3.87 22.14 -34.41
N ASP A 272 -4.22 23.41 -34.38
CA ASP A 272 -4.64 24.08 -33.14
C ASP A 272 -6.00 23.54 -32.66
N GLU A 273 -6.90 23.17 -33.57
CA GLU A 273 -8.13 22.43 -33.28
C GLU A 273 -7.83 21.04 -32.71
N GLU A 274 -6.89 20.30 -33.28
CA GLU A 274 -6.49 18.97 -32.77
C GLU A 274 -5.83 19.06 -31.39
N ILE A 275 -4.95 20.05 -31.18
CA ILE A 275 -4.38 20.36 -29.86
C ILE A 275 -5.50 20.67 -28.86
N SER A 276 -6.52 21.43 -29.25
CA SER A 276 -7.67 21.71 -28.38
C SER A 276 -8.44 20.44 -28.02
N LYS A 277 -8.66 19.51 -28.96
CA LYS A 277 -9.32 18.22 -28.69
C LYS A 277 -8.49 17.36 -27.74
N GLN A 278 -7.19 17.25 -27.98
CA GLN A 278 -6.27 16.48 -27.12
C GLN A 278 -6.21 17.08 -25.71
N ASN A 279 -6.14 18.40 -25.58
CA ASN A 279 -6.18 19.08 -24.29
C ASN A 279 -7.48 18.80 -23.52
N GLU A 280 -8.61 18.74 -24.22
CA GLU A 280 -9.90 18.39 -23.61
C GLU A 280 -9.94 16.93 -23.13
N VAL A 281 -9.37 16.00 -23.89
CA VAL A 281 -9.21 14.60 -23.46
C VAL A 281 -8.29 14.51 -22.23
N ILE A 282 -7.14 15.20 -22.26
CA ILE A 282 -6.22 15.26 -21.11
C ILE A 282 -6.93 15.80 -19.88
N ARG A 283 -7.74 16.85 -20.02
CA ARG A 283 -8.52 17.43 -18.91
C ARG A 283 -9.53 16.42 -18.33
N LYS A 284 -10.27 15.70 -19.19
CA LYS A 284 -11.21 14.66 -18.76
C LYS A 284 -10.50 13.51 -18.04
N LEU A 285 -9.38 13.04 -18.58
CA LEU A 285 -8.58 11.97 -17.96
C LEU A 285 -8.00 12.40 -16.61
N LYS A 286 -7.48 13.62 -16.49
CA LYS A 286 -7.02 14.17 -15.21
C LYS A 286 -8.15 14.21 -14.17
N ASN A 287 -9.32 14.72 -14.55
CA ASN A 287 -10.48 14.75 -13.66
C ASN A 287 -10.92 13.35 -13.22
N SER A 288 -10.95 12.39 -14.16
CA SER A 288 -11.28 10.99 -13.85
C SER A 288 -10.26 10.36 -12.92
N LEU A 289 -8.97 10.66 -13.11
CA LEU A 289 -7.88 10.15 -12.26
C LEU A 289 -8.01 10.72 -10.84
N ASP A 290 -8.23 12.03 -10.71
CA ASP A 290 -8.43 12.68 -9.42
C ASP A 290 -9.67 12.13 -8.72
N GLN A 291 -10.76 11.93 -9.45
CA GLN A 291 -11.97 11.30 -8.93
C GLN A 291 -11.67 9.88 -8.43
N MET A 292 -11.05 9.02 -9.24
CA MET A 292 -10.68 7.66 -8.82
C MET A 292 -9.78 7.67 -7.58
N LYS A 293 -8.79 8.57 -7.52
CA LYS A 293 -7.88 8.70 -6.39
C LYS A 293 -8.62 9.10 -5.11
N THR A 294 -9.54 10.06 -5.19
CA THR A 294 -10.37 10.46 -4.04
C THR A 294 -11.28 9.32 -3.60
N THR A 295 -11.95 8.63 -4.54
CA THR A 295 -12.82 7.49 -4.19
C THR A 295 -12.05 6.32 -3.60
N SER A 296 -10.84 6.02 -4.09
CA SER A 296 -9.99 4.97 -3.53
C SER A 296 -9.56 5.31 -2.12
N LYS A 297 -9.09 6.54 -1.90
CA LYS A 297 -8.68 7.01 -0.57
C LYS A 297 -9.83 6.99 0.43
N ASP A 298 -11.03 7.40 0.00
CA ASP A 298 -12.23 7.36 0.84
C ASP A 298 -12.65 5.91 1.14
N PHE A 299 -12.55 5.01 0.16
CA PHE A 299 -12.82 3.58 0.34
C PHE A 299 -11.83 2.96 1.33
N GLU A 300 -10.53 3.16 1.15
CA GLU A 300 -9.46 2.71 2.05
C GLU A 300 -9.69 3.21 3.48
N SER A 301 -10.00 4.51 3.64
CA SER A 301 -10.26 5.09 4.96
C SER A 301 -11.49 4.48 5.64
N ARG A 302 -12.56 4.19 4.88
CA ARG A 302 -13.77 3.55 5.42
C ARG A 302 -13.52 2.11 5.80
N THR A 303 -12.87 1.34 4.93
CA THR A 303 -12.54 -0.06 5.22
C THR A 303 -11.63 -0.17 6.43
N GLN A 304 -10.63 0.71 6.56
CA GLN A 304 -9.76 0.74 7.74
C GLN A 304 -10.56 1.05 9.01
N GLN A 305 -11.43 2.08 8.97
CA GLN A 305 -12.26 2.44 10.11
C GLN A 305 -13.25 1.33 10.51
N GLU A 306 -13.87 0.67 9.53
CA GLU A 306 -14.77 -0.47 9.77
C GLU A 306 -14.01 -1.66 10.36
N ALA A 307 -12.82 -1.98 9.84
CA ALA A 307 -11.96 -3.03 10.37
C ALA A 307 -11.52 -2.75 11.81
N ASP A 308 -11.11 -1.51 12.12
CA ASP A 308 -10.70 -1.09 13.46
C ASP A 308 -11.89 -1.15 14.44
N MET A 309 -13.07 -0.69 14.02
CA MET A 309 -14.29 -0.77 14.82
C MET A 309 -14.69 -2.21 15.09
N GLN A 310 -14.65 -3.08 14.07
CA GLN A 310 -14.96 -4.50 14.21
C GLN A 310 -13.96 -5.19 15.15
N SER A 311 -12.66 -4.91 15.00
CA SER A 311 -11.60 -5.43 15.87
C SER A 311 -11.84 -5.03 17.33
N GLN A 312 -12.22 -3.77 17.60
CA GLN A 312 -12.53 -3.31 18.95
C GLN A 312 -13.77 -4.00 19.55
N LEU A 313 -14.82 -4.22 18.74
CA LEU A 313 -16.01 -4.93 19.19
C LEU A 313 -15.71 -6.40 19.50
N ASP A 314 -14.93 -7.06 18.66
CA ASP A 314 -14.52 -8.44 18.86
C ASP A 314 -13.61 -8.59 20.08
N ALA A 315 -12.68 -7.65 20.29
CA ALA A 315 -11.85 -7.60 21.49
C ALA A 315 -12.69 -7.49 22.77
N LYS A 316 -13.62 -6.52 22.84
CA LYS A 316 -14.53 -6.36 23.99
C LYS A 316 -15.41 -7.59 24.22
N THR A 317 -15.91 -8.20 23.14
CA THR A 317 -16.72 -9.43 23.23
C THR A 317 -15.90 -10.59 23.78
N SER A 318 -14.66 -10.74 23.32
CA SER A 318 -13.72 -11.77 23.76
C SER A 318 -13.31 -11.58 25.23
N GLU A 319 -12.97 -10.35 25.62
CA GLU A 319 -12.67 -9.98 27.02
C GLU A 319 -13.85 -10.31 27.95
N GLY A 320 -15.08 -9.98 27.52
CA GLY A 320 -16.29 -10.32 28.27
C GLY A 320 -16.45 -11.84 28.46
N ARG A 321 -16.26 -12.62 27.39
CA ARG A 321 -16.30 -14.11 27.47
C ARG A 321 -15.20 -14.66 28.35
N GLN A 322 -13.98 -14.14 28.24
CA GLN A 322 -12.85 -14.55 29.06
C GLN A 322 -13.14 -14.30 30.55
N SER A 323 -13.67 -13.13 30.90
CA SER A 323 -14.06 -12.82 32.28
C SER A 323 -15.13 -13.78 32.80
N CYS A 324 -16.17 -14.09 32.00
CA CYS A 324 -17.22 -15.05 32.39
C CYS A 324 -16.65 -16.45 32.62
N LEU A 325 -15.86 -16.98 31.68
CA LEU A 325 -15.22 -18.29 31.80
C LEU A 325 -14.26 -18.35 32.99
N GLN A 326 -13.55 -17.26 33.26
CA GLN A 326 -12.63 -17.18 34.40
C GLN A 326 -13.40 -17.15 35.74
N GLN A 327 -14.56 -16.50 35.80
CA GLN A 327 -15.45 -16.57 36.96
C GLN A 327 -16.00 -17.99 37.16
N GLU A 328 -16.47 -18.64 36.10
CA GLU A 328 -16.96 -20.03 36.17
C GLU A 328 -15.86 -21.00 36.61
N ALA A 329 -14.65 -20.89 36.06
CA ALA A 329 -13.50 -21.68 36.47
C ALA A 329 -13.16 -21.48 37.96
N ASN A 330 -13.23 -20.24 38.44
CA ASN A 330 -13.02 -19.94 39.86
C ASN A 330 -14.14 -20.52 40.74
N GLN A 331 -15.41 -20.45 40.30
CA GLN A 331 -16.53 -21.05 41.02
C GLN A 331 -16.40 -22.57 41.10
N LEU A 332 -16.05 -23.24 40.00
CA LEU A 332 -15.82 -24.69 39.96
C LEU A 332 -14.64 -25.10 40.85
N ARG A 333 -13.56 -24.31 40.90
CA ARG A 333 -12.45 -24.54 41.83
C ARG A 333 -12.90 -24.48 43.29
N VAL A 334 -13.74 -23.51 43.65
CA VAL A 334 -14.31 -23.41 45.00
C VAL A 334 -15.22 -24.60 45.30
N GLN A 335 -16.09 -24.99 44.37
CA GLN A 335 -16.96 -26.16 44.53
C GLN A 335 -16.15 -27.44 44.73
N LEU A 336 -15.10 -27.65 43.94
CA LEU A 336 -14.21 -28.80 44.07
C LEU A 336 -13.53 -28.83 45.45
N ASN A 337 -12.99 -27.70 45.91
CA ASN A 337 -12.36 -27.60 47.22
C ASN A 337 -13.35 -27.89 48.36
N ASN A 338 -14.60 -27.43 48.23
CA ASN A 338 -15.65 -27.71 49.20
C ASN A 338 -15.98 -29.21 49.25
N LEU A 339 -16.15 -29.87 48.10
CA LEU A 339 -16.39 -31.31 48.02
C LEU A 339 -15.22 -32.12 48.57
N ILE A 340 -13.98 -31.72 48.31
CA ILE A 340 -12.78 -32.35 48.89
C ILE A 340 -12.83 -32.24 50.42
N ALA A 341 -13.15 -31.06 50.95
CA ALA A 341 -13.24 -30.83 52.39
C ALA A 341 -14.39 -31.61 53.04
N GLU A 342 -15.54 -31.72 52.39
CA GLU A 342 -16.69 -32.50 52.84
C GLU A 342 -16.37 -34.00 52.85
N ASN A 343 -15.84 -34.54 51.76
CA ASN A 343 -15.40 -35.93 51.68
C ASN A 343 -14.36 -36.27 52.75
N HIS A 344 -13.39 -35.39 53.00
CA HIS A 344 -12.42 -35.59 54.09
C HIS A 344 -13.10 -35.62 55.48
N LYS A 345 -14.10 -34.77 55.72
CA LYS A 345 -14.87 -34.79 56.99
C LYS A 345 -15.68 -36.09 57.12
N GLU A 346 -16.34 -36.53 56.06
CA GLU A 346 -17.09 -37.78 56.05
C GLU A 346 -16.18 -38.99 56.24
N GLU A 347 -15.08 -39.05 55.52
CA GLU A 347 -14.08 -40.10 55.62
C GLU A 347 -13.52 -40.19 57.05
N THR A 348 -13.10 -39.06 57.63
CA THR A 348 -12.58 -39.04 59.01
C THR A 348 -13.65 -39.43 60.03
N ALA A 349 -14.92 -39.07 59.81
CA ALA A 349 -16.03 -39.51 60.65
C ALA A 349 -16.26 -41.03 60.55
N MET A 350 -16.18 -41.60 59.34
CA MET A 350 -16.30 -43.04 59.12
C MET A 350 -15.12 -43.82 59.71
N ARG A 351 -13.89 -43.31 59.58
CA ARG A 351 -12.71 -43.88 60.25
C ARG A 351 -12.89 -43.94 61.77
N LYS A 352 -13.37 -42.85 62.39
CA LYS A 352 -13.67 -42.83 63.84
C LYS A 352 -14.75 -43.83 64.25
N LYS A 353 -15.80 -43.99 63.44
CA LYS A 353 -16.85 -45.01 63.68
C LYS A 353 -16.27 -46.42 63.58
N LYS A 354 -15.47 -46.70 62.55
CA LYS A 354 -14.76 -47.96 62.36
C LYS A 354 -13.89 -48.27 63.59
N GLU A 355 -13.02 -47.35 64.00
CA GLU A 355 -12.17 -47.50 65.20
C GLU A 355 -12.97 -47.72 66.49
N LYS A 356 -14.18 -47.16 66.58
CA LYS A 356 -15.07 -47.41 67.73
C LYS A 356 -15.59 -48.84 67.73
N VAL A 357 -16.11 -49.31 66.60
CA VAL A 357 -16.61 -50.69 66.46
C VAL A 357 -15.48 -51.70 66.63
N GLU A 358 -14.30 -51.45 66.06
CA GLU A 358 -13.11 -52.30 66.25
C GLU A 358 -12.75 -52.42 67.74
N ARG A 359 -12.77 -51.31 68.50
CA ARG A 359 -12.57 -51.35 69.96
C ARG A 359 -13.68 -52.11 70.69
N GLU A 360 -14.94 -52.00 70.26
CA GLU A 360 -16.05 -52.78 70.86
C GLU A 360 -15.88 -54.29 70.60
N ILE A 361 -15.41 -54.68 69.42
CA ILE A 361 -15.08 -56.08 69.07
C ILE A 361 -13.91 -56.57 69.93
N GLU A 362 -12.82 -55.80 70.01
CA GLU A 362 -11.65 -56.12 70.83
C GLU A 362 -12.04 -56.35 72.29
N ASN A 363 -12.88 -55.46 72.85
CA ASN A 363 -13.40 -55.62 74.20
C ASN A 363 -14.28 -56.87 74.34
N GLY A 364 -15.06 -57.23 73.33
CA GLY A 364 -15.88 -58.44 73.31
C GLY A 364 -15.05 -59.71 73.29
N ILE A 365 -13.98 -59.74 72.47
CA ILE A 365 -13.00 -60.84 72.43
C ILE A 365 -12.32 -60.98 73.79
N GLN A 366 -11.81 -59.90 74.37
CA GLN A 366 -11.15 -59.93 75.68
C GLN A 366 -12.07 -60.47 76.79
N LYS A 367 -13.36 -60.09 76.78
CA LYS A 367 -14.35 -60.63 77.73
C LYS A 367 -14.59 -62.12 77.50
N TYR A 368 -14.76 -62.53 76.25
CA TYR A 368 -14.95 -63.93 75.90
C TYR A 368 -13.75 -64.79 76.32
N ASP A 369 -12.52 -64.36 76.02
CA ASP A 369 -11.31 -65.06 76.40
C ASP A 369 -11.16 -65.16 77.93
N ALA A 370 -11.51 -64.10 78.66
CA ALA A 370 -11.54 -64.11 80.12
C ALA A 370 -12.59 -65.10 80.68
N ASP A 371 -13.83 -65.04 80.18
CA ASP A 371 -14.91 -65.92 80.62
C ASP A 371 -14.62 -67.39 80.28
N MET A 372 -14.09 -67.65 79.08
CA MET A 372 -13.65 -68.99 78.68
C MET A 372 -12.49 -69.48 79.54
N GLY A 373 -11.55 -68.61 79.91
CA GLY A 373 -10.47 -68.93 80.84
C GLY A 373 -11.00 -69.33 82.23
N VAL A 374 -11.99 -68.59 82.76
CA VAL A 374 -12.65 -68.93 84.03
C VAL A 374 -13.40 -70.26 83.92
N LYS A 375 -14.16 -70.49 82.84
CA LYS A 375 -14.90 -71.73 82.62
C LYS A 375 -13.99 -72.94 82.47
N GLN A 376 -12.85 -72.78 81.79
CA GLN A 376 -11.84 -73.83 81.71
C GLN A 376 -11.27 -74.14 83.09
N GLY A 377 -10.95 -73.12 83.89
CA GLY A 377 -10.51 -73.31 85.29
C GLY A 377 -11.54 -74.06 86.14
N GLU A 378 -12.82 -73.69 86.06
CA GLU A 378 -13.91 -74.41 86.76
C GLU A 378 -14.05 -75.87 86.30
N LEU A 379 -13.89 -76.15 85.00
CA LEU A 379 -13.91 -77.51 84.46
C LEU A 379 -12.72 -78.33 84.94
N ASP A 380 -11.52 -77.74 84.97
CA ASP A 380 -10.31 -78.38 85.45
C ASP A 380 -10.47 -78.73 86.95
N ASP A 381 -10.96 -77.79 87.77
CA ASP A 381 -11.25 -78.01 89.20
C ASP A 381 -12.28 -79.14 89.41
N LEU A 382 -13.39 -79.14 88.64
CA LEU A 382 -14.41 -80.20 88.71
C LEU A 382 -13.86 -81.55 88.24
N THR A 383 -12.96 -81.56 87.25
CA THR A 383 -12.33 -82.79 86.76
C THR A 383 -11.45 -83.40 87.84
N VAL A 384 -10.69 -82.58 88.57
CA VAL A 384 -9.90 -83.03 89.72
C VAL A 384 -10.81 -83.67 90.78
N VAL A 385 -11.89 -82.98 91.17
CA VAL A 385 -12.85 -83.53 92.15
C VAL A 385 -13.50 -84.82 91.64
N TYR A 386 -13.90 -84.88 90.37
CA TYR A 386 -14.47 -86.08 89.77
C TYR A 386 -13.50 -87.26 89.76
N GLU A 387 -12.22 -87.02 89.47
CA GLU A 387 -11.18 -88.05 89.53
C GLU A 387 -11.00 -88.56 90.96
N GLU A 388 -10.95 -87.67 91.95
CA GLU A 388 -10.90 -88.02 93.38
C GLU A 388 -12.13 -88.86 93.80
N GLU A 389 -13.36 -88.39 93.53
CA GLU A 389 -14.59 -89.11 93.86
C GLU A 389 -14.67 -90.47 93.16
N LYS A 390 -14.18 -90.55 91.91
CA LYS A 390 -14.11 -91.82 91.17
C LYS A 390 -13.13 -92.78 91.82
N GLU A 391 -11.96 -92.31 92.25
CA GLU A 391 -11.01 -93.12 92.99
C GLU A 391 -11.61 -93.62 94.31
N GLU A 392 -12.25 -92.75 95.09
CA GLU A 392 -12.98 -93.11 96.31
C GLU A 392 -14.06 -94.16 96.04
N LEU A 393 -14.86 -93.99 94.99
CA LEU A 393 -15.88 -94.96 94.59
C LEU A 393 -15.26 -96.33 94.30
N THR A 394 -14.16 -96.38 93.53
CA THR A 394 -13.48 -97.66 93.25
C THR A 394 -12.88 -98.30 94.49
N GLN A 395 -12.45 -97.51 95.49
CA GLN A 395 -11.99 -98.03 96.77
C GLN A 395 -13.17 -98.64 97.54
N LEU A 396 -14.29 -97.92 97.61
CA LEU A 396 -15.50 -98.36 98.30
C LEU A 396 -16.10 -99.62 97.66
N GLU A 397 -16.15 -99.70 96.32
CA GLU A 397 -16.58 -100.90 95.59
C GLU A 397 -15.73 -102.13 95.92
N LYS A 398 -14.40 -101.97 96.05
CA LYS A 398 -13.51 -103.07 96.50
C LYS A 398 -13.84 -103.50 97.93
N GLU A 399 -14.06 -102.55 98.83
CA GLU A 399 -14.46 -102.84 100.21
C GLU A 399 -15.82 -103.56 100.27
N TYR A 400 -16.81 -103.10 99.50
CA TYR A 400 -18.12 -103.74 99.39
C TYR A 400 -18.02 -105.16 98.81
N ALA A 401 -17.17 -105.40 97.82
CA ALA A 401 -16.96 -106.74 97.26
C ALA A 401 -16.40 -107.73 98.30
N VAL A 402 -15.46 -107.27 99.14
CA VAL A 402 -14.95 -108.07 100.27
C VAL A 402 -16.07 -108.32 101.28
N LEU A 403 -16.81 -107.30 101.67
CA LEU A 403 -17.91 -107.41 102.63
C LEU A 403 -19.03 -108.34 102.14
N GLU A 404 -19.37 -108.30 100.85
CA GLU A 404 -20.37 -109.19 100.23
C GLU A 404 -19.91 -110.64 100.23
N GLN A 405 -18.62 -110.88 99.98
CA GLN A 405 -18.00 -112.20 100.09
C GLN A 405 -18.06 -112.72 101.54
N GLU A 406 -17.70 -111.89 102.52
CA GLU A 406 -17.79 -112.23 103.94
C GLU A 406 -19.24 -112.50 104.37
N PHE A 407 -20.19 -111.66 103.94
CA PHE A 407 -21.61 -111.85 104.22
C PHE A 407 -22.11 -113.18 103.65
N SER A 408 -21.75 -113.51 102.41
CA SER A 408 -22.08 -114.78 101.78
C SER A 408 -21.49 -115.97 102.54
N GLN A 409 -20.24 -115.87 103.00
CA GLN A 409 -19.62 -116.88 103.85
C GLN A 409 -20.35 -117.04 105.19
N ILE A 410 -20.74 -115.96 105.84
CA ILE A 410 -21.49 -116.00 107.10
C ILE A 410 -22.88 -116.62 106.88
N GLN A 411 -23.57 -116.26 105.80
CA GLN A 411 -24.87 -116.87 105.45
C GLN A 411 -24.73 -118.36 105.19
N GLU A 412 -23.71 -118.79 104.43
CA GLU A 412 -23.44 -120.20 104.18
C GLU A 412 -23.06 -120.93 105.48
N GLN A 413 -22.21 -120.33 106.33
CA GLN A 413 -21.89 -120.87 107.65
C GLN A 413 -23.14 -121.04 108.53
N ARG A 414 -24.06 -120.05 108.53
CA ARG A 414 -25.35 -120.14 109.23
C ARG A 414 -26.24 -121.23 108.65
N HIS A 415 -26.28 -121.36 107.32
CA HIS A 415 -27.05 -122.39 106.62
C HIS A 415 -26.51 -123.80 106.95
N VAL A 416 -25.21 -124.03 106.83
CA VAL A 416 -24.54 -125.28 107.20
C VAL A 416 -24.74 -125.60 108.67
N ALA A 417 -24.62 -124.61 109.57
CA ALA A 417 -24.86 -124.81 111.01
C ALA A 417 -26.32 -125.16 111.30
N ALA A 418 -27.29 -124.57 110.58
CA ALA A 418 -28.71 -124.92 110.69
C ALA A 418 -28.98 -126.34 110.20
N VAL A 419 -28.45 -126.73 109.04
CA VAL A 419 -28.53 -128.11 108.50
C VAL A 419 -27.90 -129.11 109.45
N ARG A 420 -26.74 -128.79 110.03
CA ARG A 420 -26.05 -129.65 111.01
C ARG A 420 -26.85 -129.82 112.29
N LYS A 421 -27.41 -128.73 112.85
CA LYS A 421 -28.31 -128.80 114.02
C LYS A 421 -29.55 -129.62 113.72
N GLU A 422 -30.13 -129.50 112.53
CA GLU A 422 -31.29 -130.29 112.13
C GLU A 422 -30.94 -131.78 111.98
N ALA A 423 -29.79 -132.11 111.40
CA ALA A 423 -29.28 -133.49 111.30
C ALA A 423 -29.01 -134.12 112.69
N GLU A 424 -28.39 -133.37 113.60
CA GLU A 424 -28.15 -133.80 114.98
C GLU A 424 -29.46 -134.03 115.74
N GLN A 425 -30.47 -133.16 115.56
CA GLN A 425 -31.80 -133.35 116.12
C GLN A 425 -32.49 -134.61 115.57
N ARG A 426 -32.41 -134.86 114.26
CA ARG A 426 -32.94 -136.09 113.64
C ARG A 426 -32.26 -137.34 114.21
N GLU A 427 -30.95 -137.31 114.43
CA GLU A 427 -30.21 -138.42 115.07
C GLU A 427 -30.58 -138.61 116.55
N LEU A 428 -30.74 -137.53 117.32
CA LEU A 428 -31.22 -137.61 118.70
C LEU A 428 -32.62 -138.22 118.80
N VAL A 429 -33.53 -137.87 117.89
CA VAL A 429 -34.88 -138.47 117.81
C VAL A 429 -34.78 -139.97 117.52
N LYS A 430 -33.95 -140.40 116.57
CA LYS A 430 -33.72 -141.84 116.29
C LYS A 430 -33.15 -142.59 117.49
N ARG A 431 -32.13 -142.03 118.16
CA ARG A 431 -31.51 -142.62 119.37
C ARG A 431 -32.51 -142.74 120.52
N SER A 432 -33.33 -141.70 120.73
CA SER A 432 -34.39 -141.70 121.74
C SER A 432 -35.44 -142.78 121.47
N TRP A 433 -35.86 -142.93 120.21
CA TRP A 433 -36.80 -143.96 119.80
C TRP A 433 -36.24 -145.37 120.03
N ALA A 434 -34.99 -145.63 119.64
CA ALA A 434 -34.33 -146.91 119.87
C ALA A 434 -34.19 -147.25 121.37
N SER A 435 -33.80 -146.27 122.21
CA SER A 435 -33.72 -146.43 123.67
C SER A 435 -35.08 -146.79 124.29
N THR A 436 -36.15 -146.12 123.85
CA THR A 436 -37.52 -146.36 124.30
C THR A 436 -37.98 -147.78 123.98
N LEU A 437 -37.67 -148.28 122.78
CA LEU A 437 -38.04 -149.62 122.32
C LEU A 437 -37.37 -150.73 123.16
N ILE A 438 -36.07 -150.59 123.43
CA ILE A 438 -35.30 -151.54 124.25
C ILE A 438 -35.81 -151.56 125.70
N GLN A 439 -36.06 -150.38 126.29
CA GLN A 439 -36.60 -150.27 127.65
C GLN A 439 -37.99 -150.92 127.77
N ALA A 440 -38.85 -150.76 126.77
CA ALA A 440 -40.19 -151.34 126.74
C ALA A 440 -40.14 -152.88 126.71
N PHE A 441 -39.25 -153.47 125.90
CA PHE A 441 -39.11 -154.91 125.78
C PHE A 441 -38.60 -155.57 127.08
N TRP A 442 -37.60 -154.97 127.73
CA TRP A 442 -37.01 -155.49 128.98
C TRP A 442 -37.98 -155.44 130.17
N ARG A 443 -38.74 -154.34 130.31
CA ARG A 443 -39.78 -154.21 131.35
C ARG A 443 -40.85 -155.30 131.19
N GLY A 444 -41.22 -155.66 129.97
CA GLY A 444 -42.19 -156.73 129.69
C GLY A 444 -41.69 -158.14 130.06
N HIS A 445 -40.40 -158.44 129.87
CA HIS A 445 -39.83 -159.75 130.23
C HIS A 445 -39.79 -159.96 131.76
N ARG A 446 -39.44 -158.92 132.53
CA ARG A 446 -39.28 -158.98 133.99
C ARG A 446 -40.59 -159.32 134.72
N VAL A 447 -41.72 -158.85 134.21
CA VAL A 447 -43.05 -159.07 134.81
C VAL A 447 -43.55 -160.52 134.66
N ARG A 448 -43.20 -161.21 133.57
CA ARG A 448 -43.70 -162.57 133.28
C ARG A 448 -42.99 -163.68 134.06
N LYS A 449 -41.81 -163.41 134.62
CA LYS A 449 -41.01 -164.42 135.36
C LYS A 449 -41.38 -164.54 136.85
N ALA A 450 -42.14 -163.59 137.41
CA ALA A 450 -42.39 -163.49 138.85
C ALA A 450 -43.69 -164.18 139.38
N MET A 451 -44.48 -164.88 138.55
CA MET A 451 -45.86 -165.29 138.90
C MET A 451 -46.10 -166.82 139.11
N LYS A 452 -45.10 -167.66 139.44
CA LYS A 452 -45.27 -169.15 139.52
C LYS A 452 -45.16 -169.82 140.91
N GLY A 453 -45.18 -169.11 142.04
CA GLY A 453 -45.20 -169.78 143.37
C GLY A 453 -45.47 -168.87 144.57
N ASN A 454 -46.73 -168.84 145.06
CA ASN A 454 -47.14 -168.71 146.47
C ASN A 454 -48.68 -168.59 146.62
N SER A 455 -49.22 -169.13 147.72
CA SER A 455 -50.64 -169.38 147.99
C SER A 455 -51.35 -168.35 148.89
N LYS A 456 -52.70 -168.34 148.81
CA LYS A 456 -53.72 -168.01 149.86
C LYS A 456 -54.11 -166.53 150.20
N LYS A 457 -55.43 -166.32 150.09
CA LYS A 457 -56.41 -165.43 150.82
C LYS A 457 -56.57 -163.94 150.48
N SER A 458 -57.85 -163.58 150.19
CA SER A 458 -58.63 -162.40 150.66
C SER A 458 -58.94 -161.22 149.70
N SER A 459 -60.20 -161.19 149.22
CA SER A 459 -61.20 -160.09 149.26
C SER A 459 -61.03 -158.69 148.59
N LYS A 460 -61.95 -158.39 147.65
CA LYS A 460 -62.92 -157.24 147.60
C LYS A 460 -62.52 -155.81 147.11
N ALA A 461 -63.32 -155.32 146.13
CA ALA A 461 -63.73 -153.90 145.82
C ALA A 461 -62.69 -152.93 145.17
N LYS A 462 -63.00 -151.91 144.31
CA LYS A 462 -64.20 -151.36 143.63
C LYS A 462 -63.79 -150.16 142.71
N LYS A 463 -64.27 -150.14 141.44
CA LYS A 463 -64.85 -149.06 140.59
C LYS A 463 -64.26 -147.62 140.45
N GLY A 464 -64.12 -147.19 139.17
CA GLY A 464 -64.49 -145.86 138.59
C GLY A 464 -63.33 -144.91 138.23
N LYS A 465 -63.41 -143.88 137.37
CA LYS A 465 -64.27 -143.46 136.22
C LYS A 465 -63.63 -142.14 135.68
N ALA A 466 -63.43 -142.03 134.35
CA ALA A 466 -63.38 -140.85 133.45
C ALA A 466 -62.62 -139.53 133.81
N ARG A 467 -61.85 -138.99 132.83
CA ARG A 467 -62.02 -137.59 132.32
C ARG A 467 -61.28 -137.29 130.99
N LYS A 468 -61.85 -136.29 130.30
CA LYS A 468 -61.57 -135.62 129.01
C LYS A 468 -60.30 -134.74 128.97
N GLY A 469 -59.77 -134.50 127.76
CA GLY A 469 -58.92 -133.36 127.37
C GLY A 469 -58.59 -133.43 125.88
N LYS A 470 -58.59 -132.28 125.18
CA LYS A 470 -58.50 -132.06 123.72
C LYS A 470 -57.41 -132.84 122.99
#